data_AF-A0A7X3T8T9-F1
#
_entry.id   AF-A0A7X3T8T9-F1
#
_cell.length_a   1.000
_cell.length_b   1.000
_cell.length_c   1.000
_cell.angle_alpha   90.00
_cell.angle_beta   90.00
_cell.angle_gamma   90.00
#
_symmetry.space_group_name_H-M   'P 1'
#
loop_
_entity.id
_entity.type
_entity.pdbx_description
1 polymer ?
#
loop_
_entity_poly.entity_id
_entity_poly.type
_entity_poly.pdbx_seq_one_letter_code
_entity_poly.pdbx_strand_id
1 'polypeptide(L)'
;MKLITTLIIVFSLLSVPAFSELTEADVSKLRLIIKEELETAVAKSEARTKEYISQEIEKVNTTISEMEKRLTIQISSLDGKITEVDKRLTGEIRSLEKQLNGLFMLLLALVAFIAVVIGIPQIIVALQRKQVSAQDEKIEAQQKQIEALQKEMEIYRQERV
;
A
#
# COMPACT_ATOMS: atom_id res chain seq x y z
N MET A 1 24.54 84.54 -85.71
CA MET A 1 23.58 84.40 -84.60
C MET A 1 22.53 83.32 -84.83
N LYS A 2 21.84 83.27 -85.98
CA LYS A 2 20.78 82.28 -86.26
C LYS A 2 21.21 80.81 -86.06
N LEU A 3 22.41 80.44 -86.51
CA LEU A 3 22.97 79.08 -86.36
C LEU A 3 23.20 78.64 -84.90
N ILE A 4 23.58 79.59 -84.03
CA ILE A 4 23.84 79.31 -82.61
C ILE A 4 22.51 79.09 -81.88
N THR A 5 21.49 79.88 -82.20
CA THR A 5 20.14 79.65 -81.66
C THR A 5 19.54 78.35 -82.13
N THR A 6 19.76 77.93 -83.39
CA THR A 6 19.29 76.63 -83.87
C THR A 6 19.98 75.47 -83.15
N LEU A 7 21.30 75.57 -82.91
CA LEU A 7 22.07 74.54 -82.21
C LEU A 7 21.61 74.37 -80.76
N ILE A 8 21.33 75.47 -80.06
CA ILE A 8 20.85 75.45 -78.67
C ILE A 8 19.44 74.85 -78.60
N ILE A 9 18.55 75.15 -79.55
CA ILE A 9 17.21 74.56 -79.59
C ILE A 9 17.29 73.05 -79.84
N VAL A 10 18.15 72.61 -80.75
CA VAL A 10 18.38 71.18 -81.04
C VAL A 10 18.99 70.46 -79.83
N PHE A 11 19.94 71.07 -79.15
CA PHE A 11 20.55 70.51 -77.93
C PHE A 11 19.55 70.41 -76.79
N SER A 12 18.68 71.42 -76.61
CA SER A 12 17.59 71.41 -75.62
C SER A 12 16.48 70.42 -75.95
N LEU A 13 16.24 70.11 -77.24
CA LEU A 13 15.31 69.06 -77.68
C LEU A 13 15.90 67.65 -77.56
N LEU A 14 17.23 67.50 -77.60
CA LEU A 14 17.93 66.23 -77.40
C LEU A 14 18.15 65.91 -75.92
N SER A 15 18.16 66.91 -75.05
CA SER A 15 18.15 66.74 -73.59
C SER A 15 16.73 66.50 -73.06
N VAL A 16 15.97 65.61 -73.71
CA VAL A 16 14.80 65.02 -73.05
C VAL A 16 15.34 64.38 -71.77
N PRO A 17 14.79 64.71 -70.60
CA PRO A 17 15.23 64.09 -69.37
C PRO A 17 15.01 62.58 -69.55
N ALA A 18 16.10 61.81 -69.44
CA ALA A 18 16.01 60.41 -69.10
C ALA A 18 15.45 60.34 -67.66
N PHE A 19 14.19 60.74 -67.51
CA PHE A 19 13.39 60.33 -66.38
C PHE A 19 13.30 58.82 -66.51
N SER A 20 14.14 58.16 -65.72
CA SER A 20 13.95 56.77 -65.36
C SER A 20 12.67 56.68 -64.52
N GLU A 21 11.52 56.93 -65.15
CA GLU A 21 10.23 56.58 -64.57
C GLU A 21 10.18 55.06 -64.52
N LEU A 22 10.10 54.54 -63.29
CA LEU A 22 9.89 53.13 -63.03
C LEU A 22 8.59 52.73 -63.75
N THR A 23 8.70 52.00 -64.85
CA THR A 23 7.52 51.65 -65.64
C THR A 23 6.68 50.62 -64.87
N GLU A 24 5.39 50.52 -65.19
CA GLU A 24 4.52 49.49 -64.60
C GLU A 24 5.07 48.06 -64.81
N ALA A 25 5.82 47.84 -65.90
CA ALA A 25 6.53 46.61 -66.17
C ALA A 25 7.67 46.35 -65.16
N ASP A 26 8.42 47.38 -64.77
CA ASP A 26 9.50 47.27 -63.79
C ASP A 26 8.95 46.99 -62.38
N VAL A 27 7.84 47.64 -62.00
CA VAL A 27 7.11 47.34 -60.75
C VAL A 27 6.59 45.90 -60.74
N SER A 28 6.08 45.41 -61.87
CA SER A 28 5.58 44.04 -61.99
C SER A 28 6.69 43.00 -61.83
N LYS A 29 7.88 43.25 -62.41
CA LYS A 29 9.07 42.40 -62.22
C LYS A 29 9.53 42.40 -60.77
N LEU A 30 9.59 43.56 -60.12
CA LEU A 30 9.95 43.67 -58.71
C LEU A 30 8.99 42.88 -57.82
N ARG A 31 7.68 42.95 -58.06
CA ARG A 31 6.68 42.14 -57.33
C ARG A 31 6.92 40.64 -57.51
N LEU A 32 7.27 40.20 -58.73
CA LEU A 32 7.51 38.80 -59.01
C LEU A 32 8.76 38.29 -58.28
N ILE A 33 9.86 39.05 -58.33
CA ILE A 33 11.11 38.74 -57.60
C ILE A 33 10.86 38.69 -56.10
N ILE A 34 10.18 39.70 -55.53
CA ILE A 34 9.86 39.74 -54.10
C ILE A 34 8.99 38.54 -53.72
N LYS A 35 8.01 38.18 -54.54
CA LYS A 35 7.13 37.03 -54.28
C LYS A 35 7.94 35.72 -54.26
N GLU A 36 8.80 35.51 -55.24
CA GLU A 36 9.64 34.30 -55.33
C GLU A 36 10.63 34.18 -54.15
N GLU A 37 11.31 35.27 -53.79
CA GLU A 37 12.20 35.30 -52.64
C GLU A 37 11.44 35.10 -51.33
N LEU A 38 10.26 35.69 -51.19
CA LEU A 38 9.41 35.54 -50.01
C LEU A 38 8.92 34.09 -49.88
N GLU A 39 8.43 33.48 -50.95
CA GLU A 39 8.00 32.07 -50.97
C GLU A 39 9.16 31.15 -50.60
N THR A 40 10.36 31.41 -51.14
CA THR A 40 11.57 30.63 -50.82
C THR A 40 11.98 30.80 -49.35
N ALA A 41 11.94 32.03 -48.83
CA ALA A 41 12.27 32.31 -47.43
C ALA A 41 11.26 31.67 -46.47
N VAL A 42 9.97 31.71 -46.80
CA VAL A 42 8.90 31.06 -46.04
C VAL A 42 9.10 29.54 -46.05
N ALA A 43 9.29 28.92 -47.22
CA ALA A 43 9.51 27.48 -47.32
C ALA A 43 10.74 27.02 -46.52
N LYS A 44 11.84 27.78 -46.56
CA LYS A 44 13.03 27.51 -45.75
C LYS A 44 12.76 27.68 -44.25
N SER A 45 11.97 28.68 -43.86
CA SER A 45 11.59 28.91 -42.46
C SER A 45 10.70 27.79 -41.92
N GLU A 46 9.72 27.35 -42.72
CA GLU A 46 8.85 26.21 -42.39
C GLU A 46 9.65 24.92 -42.27
N ALA A 47 10.59 24.66 -43.19
CA ALA A 47 11.45 23.49 -43.13
C ALA A 47 12.28 23.45 -41.84
N ARG A 48 12.93 24.57 -41.47
CA ARG A 48 13.69 24.69 -40.22
C ARG A 48 12.80 24.51 -38.99
N THR A 49 11.61 25.09 -39.01
CA THR A 49 10.66 24.99 -37.90
C THR A 49 10.19 23.53 -37.73
N LYS A 50 9.89 22.85 -38.83
CA LYS A 50 9.51 21.44 -38.83
C LYS A 50 10.63 20.56 -38.29
N GLU A 51 11.86 20.77 -38.75
CA GLU A 51 13.03 20.03 -38.26
C GLU A 51 13.24 20.25 -36.75
N TYR A 52 13.21 21.49 -36.29
CA TYR A 52 13.33 21.81 -34.87
C TYR A 52 12.24 21.14 -34.02
N ILE A 53 10.98 21.21 -34.46
CA ILE A 53 9.87 20.56 -33.77
C ILE A 53 10.06 19.04 -33.76
N SER A 54 10.48 18.43 -34.87
CA SER A 54 10.75 16.99 -34.91
C SER A 54 11.85 16.57 -33.94
N GLN A 55 12.94 17.34 -33.84
CA GLN A 55 14.01 17.09 -32.89
C GLN A 55 13.54 17.22 -31.43
N GLU A 56 12.75 18.25 -31.11
CA GLU A 56 12.21 18.42 -29.76
C GLU A 56 11.21 17.31 -29.39
N ILE A 57 10.35 16.88 -30.33
CA ILE A 57 9.47 15.73 -30.12
C ILE A 57 10.29 14.46 -29.85
N GLU A 58 11.37 14.24 -30.60
CA GLU A 58 12.25 13.08 -30.39
C GLU A 58 12.88 13.09 -28.99
N LYS A 59 13.44 14.23 -28.55
CA LYS A 59 13.99 14.38 -27.20
C LYS A 59 12.96 14.12 -26.10
N VAL A 60 11.75 14.65 -26.28
CA VAL A 60 10.64 14.42 -25.34
C VAL A 60 10.28 12.93 -25.31
N ASN A 61 10.17 12.27 -26.46
CA ASN A 61 9.88 10.84 -26.52
C ASN A 61 10.96 9.99 -25.86
N THR A 62 12.25 10.31 -26.05
CA THR A 62 13.36 9.65 -25.36
C THR A 62 13.24 9.82 -23.85
N THR A 63 12.98 11.05 -23.39
CA THR A 63 12.83 11.35 -21.96
C THR A 63 11.64 10.60 -21.34
N ILE A 64 10.50 10.55 -22.05
CA ILE A 64 9.32 9.79 -21.62
C ILE A 64 9.67 8.30 -21.51
N SER A 65 10.35 7.72 -22.52
CA SER A 65 10.73 6.31 -22.49
C SER A 65 11.69 5.97 -21.35
N GLU A 66 12.63 6.86 -21.03
CA GLU A 66 13.53 6.70 -19.89
C GLU A 66 12.78 6.79 -18.56
N MET A 67 11.83 7.72 -18.44
CA MET A 67 10.96 7.83 -17.28
C MET A 67 10.11 6.57 -17.08
N GLU A 68 9.49 6.04 -18.14
CA GLU A 68 8.72 4.80 -18.10
C GLU A 68 9.58 3.64 -17.57
N LYS A 69 10.78 3.46 -18.12
CA LYS A 69 11.72 2.42 -17.64
C LYS A 69 12.04 2.57 -16.16
N ARG A 70 12.35 3.79 -15.72
CA ARG A 70 12.65 4.07 -14.30
C ARG A 70 11.46 3.78 -13.39
N LEU A 71 10.26 4.18 -13.80
CA LEU A 71 9.03 3.93 -13.05
C LEU A 71 8.72 2.43 -12.98
N THR A 72 8.86 1.69 -14.08
CA THR A 72 8.71 0.23 -14.08
C THR A 72 9.66 -0.44 -13.09
N ILE A 73 10.95 -0.07 -13.10
CA ILE A 73 11.94 -0.62 -12.16
C ILE A 73 11.56 -0.29 -10.70
N GLN A 74 11.14 0.94 -10.43
CA GLN A 74 10.74 1.36 -9.09
C GLN A 74 9.50 0.60 -8.59
N ILE A 75 8.49 0.42 -9.45
CA ILE A 75 7.28 -0.34 -9.14
C ILE A 75 7.63 -1.80 -8.84
N SER A 76 8.44 -2.45 -9.68
CA SER A 76 8.87 -3.84 -9.44
C SER A 76 9.68 -3.99 -8.15
N SER A 77 10.54 -3.01 -7.83
CA SER A 77 11.29 -3.01 -6.57
C SER A 77 10.37 -2.86 -5.35
N LEU A 78 9.35 -2.00 -5.46
CA LEU A 78 8.37 -1.81 -4.40
C LEU A 78 7.50 -3.05 -4.18
N ASP A 79 7.06 -3.69 -5.26
CA ASP A 79 6.31 -4.94 -5.23
C ASP A 79 7.10 -6.07 -4.52
N GLY A 80 8.40 -6.16 -4.82
CA GLY A 80 9.31 -7.07 -4.13
C GLY A 80 9.40 -6.80 -2.62
N LYS A 81 9.53 -5.53 -2.22
CA LYS A 81 9.55 -5.13 -0.80
C LYS A 81 8.22 -5.42 -0.09
N ILE A 82 7.10 -5.17 -0.75
CA ILE A 82 5.76 -5.47 -0.22
C ILE A 82 5.62 -6.99 0.01
N THR A 83 6.02 -7.79 -0.97
CA THR A 83 6.01 -9.26 -0.86
C THR A 83 6.90 -9.77 0.28
N GLU A 84 8.07 -9.16 0.49
CA GLU A 84 8.96 -9.50 1.60
C GLU A 84 8.34 -9.14 2.96
N VAL A 85 7.77 -7.94 3.09
CA VAL A 85 7.07 -7.50 4.31
C VAL A 85 5.89 -8.42 4.62
N ASP A 86 5.08 -8.78 3.61
CA ASP A 86 3.95 -9.70 3.77
C ASP A 86 4.38 -11.08 4.28
N LYS A 87 5.44 -11.65 3.70
CA LYS A 87 6.03 -12.91 4.16
C LYS A 87 6.53 -12.84 5.60
N ARG A 88 7.20 -11.74 5.97
CA ARG A 88 7.71 -11.52 7.34
C ARG A 88 6.56 -11.43 8.33
N LEU A 89 5.57 -10.59 8.06
CA LEU A 89 4.40 -10.43 8.93
C LEU A 89 3.61 -11.72 9.06
N THR A 90 3.38 -12.45 7.97
CA THR A 90 2.72 -13.76 8.01
C THR A 90 3.52 -14.77 8.86
N GLY A 91 4.85 -14.75 8.75
CA GLY A 91 5.73 -15.59 9.58
C GLY A 91 5.65 -15.25 11.07
N GLU A 92 5.72 -13.95 11.40
CA GLU A 92 5.62 -13.45 12.77
C GLU A 92 4.25 -13.78 13.39
N ILE A 93 3.15 -13.56 12.66
CA ILE A 93 1.79 -13.90 13.08
C ILE A 93 1.67 -15.40 13.39
N ARG A 94 2.15 -16.28 12.49
CA ARG A 94 2.15 -17.74 12.74
C ARG A 94 2.99 -18.15 13.95
N SER A 95 4.09 -17.44 14.20
CA SER A 95 4.93 -17.69 15.37
C SER A 95 4.21 -17.31 16.66
N LEU A 96 3.56 -16.14 16.68
CA LEU A 96 2.72 -15.69 17.79
C LEU A 96 1.54 -16.63 18.04
N GLU A 97 0.86 -17.08 16.98
CA GLU A 97 -0.25 -18.05 17.08
C GLU A 97 0.19 -19.35 17.76
N LYS A 98 1.37 -19.89 17.39
CA LYS A 98 1.93 -21.08 18.04
C LYS A 98 2.25 -20.85 19.52
N GLN A 99 2.85 -19.71 19.85
CA GLN A 99 3.18 -19.37 21.24
C GLN A 99 1.91 -19.20 22.09
N LEU A 100 0.91 -18.49 21.57
CA LEU A 100 -0.37 -18.30 22.26
C LEU A 100 -1.10 -19.62 22.46
N ASN A 101 -1.14 -20.49 21.44
CA ASN A 101 -1.75 -21.81 21.58
C ASN A 101 -1.01 -22.68 22.60
N GLY A 102 0.32 -22.63 22.62
CA GLY A 102 1.14 -23.33 23.62
C GLY A 102 0.85 -22.85 25.04
N LEU A 103 0.78 -21.53 25.25
CA LEU A 103 0.41 -20.93 26.54
C LEU A 103 -1.02 -21.30 26.95
N PHE A 104 -1.97 -21.28 26.02
CA PHE A 104 -3.36 -21.65 26.28
C PHE A 104 -3.50 -23.12 26.67
N MET A 105 -2.81 -24.03 25.98
CA MET A 105 -2.77 -25.45 26.35
C MET A 105 -2.13 -25.67 27.72
N LEU A 106 -1.05 -24.95 28.04
CA LEU A 106 -0.42 -25.01 29.35
C LEU A 106 -1.38 -24.51 30.45
N LEU A 107 -2.09 -23.41 30.20
CA LEU A 107 -3.09 -22.87 31.11
C LEU A 107 -4.22 -23.87 31.36
N LEU A 108 -4.77 -24.47 30.29
CA LEU A 108 -5.79 -25.52 30.40
C LEU A 108 -5.29 -26.73 31.20
N ALA A 109 -4.06 -27.19 30.93
CA ALA A 109 -3.45 -28.28 31.67
C ALA A 109 -3.30 -27.96 33.16
N LEU A 110 -2.88 -26.73 33.50
CA LEU A 110 -2.74 -26.28 34.88
C LEU A 110 -4.10 -26.20 35.60
N VAL A 111 -5.12 -25.64 34.94
CA VAL A 111 -6.48 -25.57 35.50
C VAL A 111 -7.04 -26.98 35.72
N ALA A 112 -6.88 -27.88 34.76
CA ALA A 112 -7.29 -29.29 34.90
C ALA A 112 -6.54 -29.98 36.05
N PHE A 113 -5.25 -29.74 36.19
CA PHE A 113 -4.44 -30.27 37.29
C PHE A 113 -4.95 -29.79 38.65
N ILE A 114 -5.21 -28.48 38.81
CA ILE A 114 -5.76 -27.91 40.05
C ILE A 114 -7.14 -28.53 40.35
N ALA A 115 -8.00 -28.68 39.35
CA ALA A 115 -9.31 -29.31 39.50
C ALA A 115 -9.20 -30.76 39.99
N VAL A 116 -8.22 -31.53 39.51
CA VAL A 116 -7.93 -32.89 39.97
C VAL A 116 -7.40 -32.90 41.40
N VAL A 117 -6.40 -32.07 41.71
CA VAL A 117 -5.73 -32.03 43.01
C VAL A 117 -6.67 -31.56 44.12
N ILE A 118 -7.54 -30.58 43.87
CA ILE A 118 -8.46 -30.03 44.88
C ILE A 118 -9.82 -30.74 44.85
N GLY A 119 -10.35 -31.02 43.66
CA GLY A 119 -11.70 -31.56 43.50
C GLY A 119 -11.83 -33.00 43.98
N ILE A 120 -10.87 -33.86 43.67
CA ILE A 120 -10.95 -35.29 44.04
C ILE A 120 -10.95 -35.49 45.57
N PRO A 121 -10.03 -34.88 46.36
CA PRO A 121 -10.05 -35.03 47.82
C PRO A 121 -11.32 -34.46 48.46
N GLN A 122 -11.84 -33.32 47.98
CA GLN A 122 -13.08 -32.75 48.53
C GLN A 122 -14.29 -33.67 48.32
N ILE A 123 -14.40 -34.31 47.14
CA ILE A 123 -15.46 -35.29 46.85
C ILE A 123 -15.31 -36.53 47.74
N ILE A 124 -14.09 -37.05 47.90
CA ILE A 124 -13.82 -38.22 48.75
C ILE A 124 -14.19 -37.93 50.22
N VAL A 125 -13.77 -36.78 50.76
CA VAL A 125 -14.08 -36.39 52.15
C VAL A 125 -15.59 -36.18 52.34
N ALA A 126 -16.28 -35.59 51.36
CA ALA A 126 -17.73 -35.42 51.42
C ALA A 126 -18.47 -36.78 51.44
N LEU A 127 -17.98 -37.77 50.69
CA LEU A 127 -18.53 -39.12 50.69
C LEU A 127 -18.21 -39.88 52.00
N GLN A 128 -17.00 -39.73 52.55
CA GLN A 128 -16.61 -40.35 53.82
C GLN A 128 -17.42 -39.80 55.00
N ARG A 129 -17.72 -38.50 55.04
CA ARG A 129 -18.56 -37.92 56.12
C ARG A 129 -19.93 -38.57 56.23
N LYS A 130 -20.54 -38.94 55.09
CA LYS A 130 -21.83 -39.66 55.10
C LYS A 130 -21.70 -41.07 55.68
N GLN A 131 -20.60 -41.77 55.40
CA GLN A 131 -20.38 -43.12 55.94
C GLN A 131 -20.06 -43.09 57.44
N VAL A 132 -19.27 -42.11 57.90
CA VAL A 132 -18.93 -41.96 59.33
C VAL A 132 -20.18 -41.66 60.15
N SER A 133 -21.04 -40.74 59.69
CA SER A 133 -22.33 -40.45 60.35
C SER A 133 -23.22 -41.70 60.49
N ALA A 134 -23.26 -42.56 59.47
CA ALA A 134 -24.03 -43.81 59.53
C ALA A 134 -23.38 -44.87 60.44
N GLN A 135 -22.08 -44.80 60.70
CA GLN A 135 -21.40 -45.66 61.66
C GLN A 135 -21.59 -45.16 63.10
N ASP A 136 -21.54 -43.84 63.31
CA ASP A 136 -21.77 -43.23 64.63
C ASP A 136 -23.16 -43.55 65.16
N GLU A 137 -24.21 -43.50 64.32
CA GLU A 137 -25.57 -43.92 64.70
C GLU A 137 -25.64 -45.39 65.14
N LYS A 138 -24.90 -46.28 64.45
CA LYS A 138 -24.85 -47.71 64.80
C LYS A 138 -24.11 -47.94 66.11
N ILE A 139 -23.01 -47.21 66.34
CA ILE A 139 -22.24 -47.28 67.58
C ILE A 139 -23.11 -46.81 68.75
N GLU A 140 -23.83 -45.68 68.62
CA GLU A 140 -24.71 -45.18 69.68
C GLU A 140 -25.82 -46.18 70.02
N ALA A 141 -26.42 -46.80 69.00
CA ALA A 141 -27.43 -47.84 69.20
C ALA A 141 -26.88 -49.06 69.95
N GLN A 142 -25.68 -49.51 69.61
CA GLN A 142 -25.01 -50.62 70.32
C GLN A 142 -24.67 -50.26 71.76
N GLN A 143 -24.23 -49.03 72.00
CA GLN A 143 -23.85 -48.57 73.34
C GLN A 143 -25.04 -48.51 74.29
N LYS A 144 -26.21 -48.05 73.79
CA LYS A 144 -27.48 -48.11 74.54
C LYS A 144 -27.90 -49.54 74.87
N GLN A 145 -27.71 -50.50 73.95
CA GLN A 145 -28.01 -51.92 74.22
C GLN A 145 -27.09 -52.50 75.30
N ILE A 146 -25.80 -52.16 75.27
CA ILE A 146 -24.83 -52.61 76.28
C ILE A 146 -25.19 -52.03 77.67
N GLU A 147 -25.55 -50.75 77.76
CA GLU A 147 -25.99 -50.14 79.02
C GLU A 147 -27.27 -50.77 79.58
N ALA A 148 -28.25 -51.07 78.71
CA ALA A 148 -29.48 -51.75 79.11
C ALA A 148 -29.18 -53.14 79.68
N LEU A 149 -28.33 -53.92 78.99
CA LEU A 149 -27.89 -55.24 79.44
C LEU A 149 -27.10 -55.19 80.76
N GLN A 150 -26.25 -54.18 80.94
CA GLN A 150 -25.50 -54.00 82.20
C GLN A 150 -26.43 -53.68 83.37
N LYS A 151 -27.43 -52.82 83.18
CA LYS A 151 -28.44 -52.54 84.20
C LYS A 151 -29.25 -53.78 84.56
N GLU A 152 -29.66 -54.56 83.56
CA GLU A 152 -30.39 -55.81 83.80
C GLU A 152 -29.54 -56.81 84.60
N MET A 153 -28.25 -56.94 84.27
CA MET A 153 -27.30 -57.75 85.04
C MET A 153 -27.07 -57.24 86.47
N GLU A 154 -27.04 -55.92 86.70
CA GLU A 154 -26.95 -55.34 88.05
C GLU A 154 -28.18 -55.63 88.90
N ILE A 155 -29.37 -55.55 88.30
CA ILE A 155 -30.63 -55.91 88.97
C ILE A 155 -30.60 -57.40 89.36
N TYR A 156 -30.21 -58.29 88.44
CA TYR A 156 -30.07 -59.72 88.73
C TYR A 156 -29.00 -60.02 89.79
N ARG A 157 -27.98 -59.17 89.93
CA ARG A 157 -26.94 -59.33 90.95
C ARG A 157 -27.40 -58.88 92.33
N GLN A 158 -28.27 -57.88 92.41
CA GLN A 158 -28.87 -57.43 93.67
C GLN A 158 -29.96 -58.39 94.19
N GLU A 159 -30.69 -59.08 93.30
CA GLU A 159 -31.65 -60.12 93.71
C GLU A 159 -31.00 -61.40 94.26
N ARG A 160 -29.68 -61.56 94.10
CA ARG A 160 -28.91 -62.74 94.56
C ARG A 160 -28.12 -62.53 95.87
N VAL A 161 -28.29 -61.39 96.55
CA VAL A 161 -27.73 -61.10 97.89
C VAL A 161 -28.87 -61.02 98.91
#